data_AF-A0A521ZRP1-F1
#
_entry.id   AF-A0A521ZRP1-F1
#
_cell.length_a   1.000
_cell.length_b   1.000
_cell.length_c   1.000
_cell.angle_alpha   90.00
_cell.angle_beta   90.00
_cell.angle_gamma   90.00
#
_symmetry.space_group_name_H-M   'P 1'
#
loop_
_entity.id
_entity.type
_entity.pdbx_description
1 polymer ?
#
loop_
_entity_poly.entity_id
_entity_poly.type
_entity_poly.pdbx_seq_one_letter_code
_entity_poly.pdbx_strand_id
1 'polypeptide(L)'
;MTVLSAVVAPYSDREDRIAPSEKNLKSIFTPDVAEKVSPSSTAQPQIAGQASPESFSVLAPSAQQPQGVLSGKIVFMNSGHGWTYETNVVPPALPYWRLQRGIGNSMNEDYGNLDQLNFFAAYCFNAGATVVSFRPLGHQTNEVILDNDDAAVTFAGTWNNSSQSTYWGSPGDVPYRFASLSATETATATYT
;
A
#
# COMPACT_ATOMS: atom_id res chain seq x y z
N MET A 1 39.21 -38.91 21.77
CA MET A 1 38.92 -37.51 21.41
C MET A 1 37.46 -37.47 20.99
N THR A 2 36.58 -37.23 21.95
CA THR A 2 35.12 -37.25 21.74
C THR A 2 34.73 -35.91 21.17
N VAL A 3 34.40 -35.86 19.89
CA VAL A 3 33.82 -34.66 19.29
C VAL A 3 32.34 -34.69 19.67
N LEU A 4 31.94 -33.80 20.59
CA LEU A 4 30.53 -33.57 20.86
C LEU A 4 29.85 -33.15 19.56
N SER A 5 28.95 -33.99 19.07
CA SER A 5 27.99 -33.61 18.05
C SER A 5 27.03 -32.61 18.69
N ALA A 6 27.19 -31.33 18.36
CA ALA A 6 26.16 -30.36 18.65
C ALA A 6 24.98 -30.65 17.71
N VAL A 7 23.91 -31.14 18.32
CA VAL A 7 22.57 -31.27 17.72
C VAL A 7 22.26 -29.97 16.98
N VAL A 8 22.00 -30.07 15.67
CA VAL A 8 21.44 -28.97 14.88
C VAL A 8 20.08 -28.65 15.50
N ALA A 9 19.94 -27.46 16.07
CA ALA A 9 18.67 -26.99 16.61
C ALA A 9 17.59 -27.08 15.50
N PRO A 10 16.42 -27.65 15.79
CA PRO A 10 15.35 -27.76 14.80
C PRO A 10 14.87 -26.34 14.45
N TYR A 11 14.62 -26.10 13.15
CA TYR A 11 13.84 -24.98 12.59
C TYR A 11 13.75 -23.76 13.53
N SER A 12 14.89 -23.12 13.80
CA SER A 12 14.91 -22.00 14.75
C SER A 12 14.15 -20.84 14.13
N ASP A 13 13.15 -20.37 14.86
CA ASP A 13 12.46 -19.09 14.70
C ASP A 13 13.46 -18.03 14.24
N ARG A 14 13.46 -17.74 12.93
CA ARG A 14 14.18 -16.57 12.44
C ARG A 14 13.18 -15.45 12.39
N GLU A 15 13.42 -14.44 13.22
CA GLU A 15 12.64 -13.21 13.36
C GLU A 15 12.49 -12.39 12.06
N ASP A 16 13.19 -12.79 11.00
CA ASP A 16 13.12 -12.19 9.66
C ASP A 16 12.09 -12.86 8.74
N ARG A 17 11.31 -13.84 9.22
CA ARG A 17 10.37 -14.63 8.41
C ARG A 17 8.94 -14.50 8.89
N ILE A 18 7.99 -14.56 7.96
CA ILE A 18 6.59 -14.87 8.30
C ILE A 18 6.55 -16.33 8.73
N ALA A 19 6.07 -16.62 9.94
CA ALA A 19 5.80 -17.98 10.37
C ALA A 19 4.84 -18.66 9.37
N PRO A 20 5.04 -19.94 9.00
CA PRO A 20 4.10 -20.66 8.14
C PRO A 20 2.69 -20.49 8.72
N SER A 21 1.77 -20.04 7.88
CA SER A 21 0.46 -19.52 8.28
C SER A 21 -0.15 -20.32 9.43
N GLU A 22 -0.31 -19.69 10.60
CA GLU A 22 -1.16 -20.27 11.62
C GLU A 22 -2.56 -20.40 11.02
N LYS A 23 -3.07 -21.64 11.02
CA LYS A 23 -4.32 -22.04 10.35
C LYS A 23 -5.58 -21.30 10.85
N ASN A 24 -5.44 -20.38 11.82
CA ASN A 24 -6.50 -19.66 12.51
C ASN A 24 -6.16 -18.18 12.79
N LEU A 25 -5.36 -17.50 11.96
CA LEU A 25 -5.33 -16.03 11.99
C LEU A 25 -6.69 -15.50 11.50
N LYS A 26 -7.64 -15.32 12.42
CA LYS A 26 -8.77 -14.41 12.17
C LYS A 26 -8.15 -13.06 11.85
N SER A 27 -8.55 -12.42 10.76
CA SER A 27 -8.15 -11.05 10.46
C SER A 27 -8.50 -10.19 11.68
N ILE A 28 -7.50 -9.88 12.50
CA ILE A 28 -7.66 -8.87 13.54
C ILE A 28 -7.59 -7.58 12.73
N PHE A 29 -8.75 -7.04 12.37
CA PHE A 29 -8.82 -5.69 11.85
C PHE A 29 -8.07 -4.81 12.84
N THR A 30 -7.01 -4.15 12.37
CA THR A 30 -6.35 -3.07 13.10
C THR A 30 -7.45 -2.13 13.58
N PRO A 31 -7.47 -1.67 14.84
CA PRO A 31 -8.46 -0.68 15.26
C PRO A 31 -8.33 0.52 14.33
N ASP A 32 -9.38 0.80 13.57
CA ASP A 32 -9.54 2.04 12.81
C ASP A 32 -9.54 3.19 13.82
N VAL A 33 -8.36 3.71 14.14
CA VAL A 33 -8.25 4.99 14.85
C VAL A 33 -8.56 6.07 13.82
N ALA A 34 -9.84 6.31 13.58
CA ALA A 34 -10.28 7.54 12.97
C ALA A 34 -10.06 8.66 14.00
N GLU A 35 -9.13 9.57 13.72
CA GLU A 35 -9.07 10.82 14.47
C GLU A 35 -10.42 11.53 14.31
N LYS A 36 -11.05 11.87 15.43
CA LYS A 36 -12.38 12.47 15.46
C LYS A 36 -12.28 13.92 14.96
N VAL A 37 -12.16 14.12 13.65
CA VAL A 37 -12.36 15.43 13.05
C VAL A 37 -13.85 15.73 13.15
N SER A 38 -14.22 16.53 14.14
CA SER A 38 -15.60 17.02 14.26
C SER A 38 -15.87 17.93 13.06
N PRO A 39 -16.86 17.63 12.20
CA PRO A 39 -17.16 18.51 11.08
C PRO A 39 -17.63 19.87 11.62
N SER A 40 -17.05 20.95 11.08
CA SER A 40 -17.53 22.32 11.31
C SER A 40 -19.02 22.41 10.99
N SER A 41 -19.82 22.91 11.93
CA SER A 41 -21.28 22.92 11.90
C SER A 41 -21.88 23.96 10.94
N THR A 42 -21.29 24.20 9.78
CA THR A 42 -21.94 25.01 8.74
C THR A 42 -22.89 24.11 7.95
N ALA A 43 -24.16 24.13 8.37
CA ALA A 43 -25.25 23.41 7.72
C ALA A 43 -25.34 23.73 6.22
N GLN A 44 -25.17 22.72 5.36
CA GLN A 44 -25.56 22.81 3.96
C GLN A 44 -27.10 22.75 3.86
N PRO A 45 -27.73 23.55 2.97
CA PRO A 45 -29.17 23.48 2.77
C PRO A 45 -29.55 22.11 2.17
N GLN A 46 -30.45 21.39 2.83
CA GLN A 46 -30.99 20.13 2.33
C GLN A 46 -31.98 20.40 1.20
N ILE A 47 -31.63 20.00 -0.03
CA ILE A 47 -32.60 19.87 -1.11
C ILE A 47 -33.36 18.56 -0.89
N ALA A 48 -34.68 18.66 -0.72
CA ALA A 48 -35.56 17.52 -0.52
C ALA A 48 -35.66 16.69 -1.81
N GLY A 49 -35.32 15.41 -1.72
CA GLY A 49 -35.59 14.40 -2.75
C GLY A 49 -34.38 13.94 -3.55
N GLN A 50 -33.45 13.23 -2.91
CA GLN A 50 -32.54 12.32 -3.61
C GLN A 50 -32.37 11.06 -2.77
N ALA A 51 -32.43 9.91 -3.46
CA ALA A 51 -32.34 8.58 -2.89
C ALA A 51 -31.18 8.47 -1.90
N SER A 52 -31.39 7.72 -0.82
CA SER A 52 -30.31 7.36 0.10
C SER A 52 -29.15 6.79 -0.71
N PRO A 53 -27.94 7.37 -0.68
CA PRO A 53 -26.79 6.67 -1.22
C PRO A 53 -26.64 5.39 -0.39
N GLU A 54 -26.47 4.27 -1.08
CA GLU A 54 -25.86 3.06 -0.51
C GLU A 54 -24.66 3.53 0.32
N SER A 55 -24.70 3.34 1.63
CA SER A 55 -23.64 3.80 2.52
C SER A 55 -22.40 2.96 2.26
N PHE A 56 -21.44 3.51 1.51
CA PHE A 56 -20.09 2.97 1.35
C PHE A 56 -19.33 3.11 2.68
N SER A 57 -19.68 2.28 3.66
CA SER A 57 -18.86 2.16 4.87
C SER A 57 -17.55 1.45 4.49
N VAL A 58 -16.44 2.08 4.87
CA VAL A 58 -15.01 1.67 4.81
C VAL A 58 -14.19 2.13 3.59
N LEU A 59 -14.77 2.44 2.43
CA LEU A 59 -14.02 3.04 1.31
C LEU A 59 -14.53 4.46 1.02
N ALA A 60 -14.06 5.43 1.81
CA ALA A 60 -14.25 6.84 1.48
C ALA A 60 -13.64 7.12 0.09
N PRO A 61 -14.22 8.01 -0.72
CA PRO A 61 -13.54 8.52 -1.90
C PRO A 61 -12.14 8.98 -1.52
N SER A 62 -11.13 8.72 -2.37
CA SER A 62 -9.80 9.25 -2.11
C SER A 62 -9.91 10.75 -1.91
N ALA A 63 -9.28 11.27 -0.84
CA ALA A 63 -9.24 12.70 -0.63
C ALA A 63 -8.66 13.35 -1.90
N GLN A 64 -9.35 14.37 -2.42
CA GLN A 64 -8.73 15.17 -3.48
C GLN A 64 -7.44 15.77 -2.93
N GLN A 65 -6.39 15.77 -3.75
CA GLN A 65 -5.09 16.33 -3.37
C GLN A 65 -5.27 17.79 -2.90
N PRO A 66 -4.93 18.10 -1.65
CA PRO A 66 -5.01 19.48 -1.15
C PRO A 66 -4.10 20.42 -1.95
N GLN A 67 -4.39 21.72 -1.91
CA GLN A 67 -3.44 22.73 -2.39
C GLN A 67 -2.56 23.24 -1.23
N GLY A 68 -1.28 23.44 -1.50
CA GLY A 68 -0.32 23.89 -0.51
C GLY A 68 1.03 24.24 -1.11
N VAL A 69 2.05 24.38 -0.25
CA VAL A 69 3.39 24.81 -0.63
C VAL A 69 4.12 23.86 -1.59
N LEU A 70 3.67 22.60 -1.67
CA LEU A 70 4.18 21.60 -2.60
C LEU A 70 3.24 21.36 -3.80
N SER A 71 2.23 22.20 -4.02
CA SER A 71 1.36 22.10 -5.20
C SER A 71 2.15 22.10 -6.51
N GLY A 72 1.82 21.12 -7.38
CA GLY A 72 2.52 20.90 -8.65
C GLY A 72 3.93 20.32 -8.51
N LYS A 73 4.33 19.87 -7.32
CA LYS A 73 5.59 19.14 -7.10
C LYS A 73 5.32 17.64 -7.01
N ILE A 74 6.24 16.87 -7.55
CA ILE A 74 6.27 15.41 -7.43
C ILE A 74 7.35 15.05 -6.42
N VAL A 75 7.01 14.25 -5.42
CA VAL A 75 7.95 13.75 -4.40
C VAL A 75 8.10 12.24 -4.59
N PHE A 76 9.28 11.85 -5.07
CA PHE A 76 9.67 10.45 -5.15
C PHE A 76 10.25 9.99 -3.82
N MET A 77 9.80 8.84 -3.34
CA MET A 77 10.23 8.32 -2.05
C MET A 77 10.31 6.80 -2.05
N ASN A 78 11.20 6.28 -1.20
CA ASN A 78 11.44 4.85 -1.07
C ASN A 78 11.68 4.53 0.40
N SER A 79 10.88 3.61 0.94
CA SER A 79 11.21 2.95 2.20
C SER A 79 12.33 2.00 1.88
N GLY A 80 13.56 2.30 2.32
CA GLY A 80 14.68 1.38 2.17
C GLY A 80 14.30 0.01 2.74
N HIS A 81 14.69 -1.06 2.04
CA HIS A 81 14.36 -2.44 2.42
C HIS A 81 12.84 -2.74 2.61
N GLY A 82 12.49 -3.94 3.08
CA GLY A 82 11.09 -4.37 3.18
C GLY A 82 10.91 -5.87 2.99
N TRP A 83 9.65 -6.27 2.84
CA TRP A 83 9.32 -7.65 2.49
C TRP A 83 9.80 -7.98 1.08
N THR A 84 10.55 -9.07 0.97
CA THR A 84 10.95 -9.66 -0.31
C THR A 84 10.63 -11.15 -0.31
N TYR A 85 10.24 -11.67 -1.46
CA TYR A 85 10.05 -13.10 -1.65
C TYR A 85 11.39 -13.74 -2.01
N GLU A 86 11.92 -14.60 -1.13
CA GLU A 86 13.19 -15.30 -1.34
C GLU A 86 12.94 -16.60 -2.10
N THR A 87 13.41 -16.65 -3.35
CA THR A 87 13.31 -17.83 -4.21
C THR A 87 14.58 -18.68 -4.21
N ASN A 88 15.73 -18.10 -3.84
CA ASN A 88 17.02 -18.77 -3.89
C ASN A 88 17.31 -19.52 -2.59
N VAL A 89 16.52 -20.54 -2.32
CA VAL A 89 16.60 -21.36 -1.10
C VAL A 89 17.21 -22.74 -1.40
N VAL A 90 17.99 -23.27 -0.46
CA VAL A 90 18.57 -24.61 -0.57
C VAL A 90 17.56 -25.65 -0.06
N PRO A 91 17.20 -26.68 -0.86
CA PRO A 91 16.32 -27.76 -0.41
C PRO A 91 16.81 -28.40 0.91
N PRO A 92 15.90 -28.76 1.85
CA PRO A 92 14.44 -28.86 1.70
C PRO A 92 13.67 -27.56 2.00
N ALA A 93 14.33 -26.41 2.12
CA ALA A 93 13.63 -25.15 2.36
C ALA A 93 12.74 -24.78 1.16
N LEU A 94 11.54 -24.30 1.45
CA LEU A 94 10.63 -23.71 0.46
C LEU A 94 10.87 -22.20 0.38
N PRO A 95 10.60 -21.55 -0.77
CA PRO A 95 10.58 -20.10 -0.87
C PRO A 95 9.69 -19.45 0.19
N TYR A 96 10.07 -18.27 0.66
CA TYR A 96 9.38 -17.61 1.77
C TYR A 96 9.51 -16.09 1.70
N TRP A 97 8.56 -15.40 2.32
CA TRP A 97 8.66 -13.96 2.56
C TRP A 97 9.62 -13.70 3.70
N ARG A 98 10.55 -12.76 3.48
CA ARG A 98 11.49 -12.31 4.49
C ARG A 98 11.71 -10.81 4.48
N LEU A 99 12.13 -10.28 5.62
CA LEU A 99 12.70 -8.95 5.72
C LEU A 99 14.13 -8.96 5.19
N GLN A 100 14.55 -7.84 4.59
CA GLN A 100 15.92 -7.66 4.09
C GLN A 100 16.89 -7.26 5.21
N ARG A 101 16.37 -6.83 6.37
CA ARG A 101 17.14 -6.57 7.59
C ARG A 101 16.62 -7.42 8.75
N GLY A 102 17.55 -7.73 9.67
CA GLY A 102 17.25 -8.39 10.94
C GLY A 102 16.93 -7.37 12.04
N ILE A 103 16.55 -7.88 13.22
CA ILE A 103 16.34 -7.04 14.40
C ILE A 103 17.69 -6.52 14.91
N GLY A 104 17.81 -5.20 15.02
CA GLY A 104 18.92 -4.50 15.65
C GLY A 104 18.39 -3.43 16.60
N ASN A 105 19.00 -3.27 17.78
CA ASN A 105 18.53 -2.31 18.80
C ASN A 105 17.04 -2.45 19.15
N SER A 106 16.55 -3.70 19.21
CA SER A 106 15.14 -4.02 19.48
C SER A 106 14.13 -3.48 18.45
N MET A 107 14.58 -3.15 17.24
CA MET A 107 13.73 -2.77 16.12
C MET A 107 14.16 -3.45 14.82
N ASN A 108 13.27 -3.56 13.84
CA ASN A 108 13.64 -3.91 12.48
C ASN A 108 13.70 -2.63 11.63
N GLU A 109 14.79 -2.44 10.91
CA GLU A 109 14.99 -1.28 10.03
C GLU A 109 13.93 -1.19 8.94
N ASP A 110 13.50 -2.32 8.36
CA ASP A 110 12.53 -2.36 7.26
C ASP A 110 11.17 -1.80 7.69
N TYR A 111 10.72 -2.13 8.91
CA TYR A 111 9.52 -1.56 9.50
C TYR A 111 9.71 -0.07 9.82
N GLY A 112 10.84 0.29 10.44
CA GLY A 112 11.13 1.67 10.80
C GLY A 112 11.18 2.62 9.59
N ASN A 113 11.70 2.16 8.46
CA ASN A 113 11.71 2.92 7.21
C ASN A 113 10.30 3.11 6.66
N LEU A 114 9.48 2.06 6.69
CA LEU A 114 8.10 2.12 6.21
C LEU A 114 7.24 3.05 7.08
N ASP A 115 7.38 2.95 8.40
CA ASP A 115 6.67 3.81 9.35
C ASP A 115 6.96 5.29 9.11
N GLN A 116 8.25 5.64 8.97
CA GLN A 116 8.66 7.01 8.66
C GLN A 116 8.14 7.49 7.30
N LEU A 117 8.19 6.61 6.29
CA LEU A 117 7.70 6.93 4.95
C LEU A 117 6.20 7.21 4.96
N ASN A 118 5.41 6.43 5.69
CA ASN A 118 3.96 6.60 5.78
C ASN A 118 3.57 7.97 6.31
N PHE A 119 4.23 8.43 7.39
CA PHE A 119 4.01 9.78 7.91
C PHE A 119 4.48 10.86 6.94
N PHE A 120 5.66 10.69 6.35
CA PHE A 120 6.20 11.67 5.41
C PHE A 120 5.35 11.82 4.16
N ALA A 121 4.84 10.72 3.61
CA ALA A 121 3.92 10.70 2.49
C ALA A 121 2.65 11.51 2.80
N ALA A 122 2.05 11.31 3.98
CA ALA A 122 0.88 12.05 4.40
C ALA A 122 1.17 13.57 4.51
N TYR A 123 2.32 13.96 5.05
CA TYR A 123 2.71 15.38 5.12
C TYR A 123 2.91 15.99 3.73
N CYS A 124 3.61 15.30 2.83
CA CYS A 124 3.80 15.77 1.47
C CYS A 124 2.47 15.91 0.72
N PHE A 125 1.60 14.89 0.82
CA PHE A 125 0.27 14.91 0.22
C PHE A 125 -0.58 16.07 0.75
N ASN A 126 -0.62 16.27 2.07
CA ASN A 126 -1.36 17.36 2.71
C ASN A 126 -0.79 18.75 2.37
N ALA A 127 0.52 18.84 2.08
CA ALA A 127 1.14 20.06 1.55
C ALA A 127 0.92 20.26 0.04
N GLY A 128 0.18 19.35 -0.61
CA GLY A 128 -0.22 19.42 -2.01
C GLY A 128 0.73 18.78 -3.01
N ALA A 129 1.67 17.95 -2.56
CA ALA A 129 2.53 17.19 -3.47
C ALA A 129 1.82 15.99 -4.09
N THR A 130 2.20 15.65 -5.32
CA THR A 130 1.96 14.31 -5.88
C THR A 130 3.02 13.37 -5.30
N VAL A 131 2.58 12.37 -4.53
CA VAL A 131 3.47 11.42 -3.87
C VAL A 131 3.62 10.18 -4.73
N VAL A 132 4.86 9.82 -5.05
CA VAL A 132 5.19 8.60 -5.79
C VAL A 132 6.09 7.75 -4.91
N SER A 133 5.51 6.72 -4.30
CA SER A 133 6.26 5.76 -3.50
C SER A 133 6.64 4.55 -4.34
N PHE A 134 7.90 4.14 -4.25
CA PHE A 134 8.40 2.93 -4.93
C PHE A 134 8.11 1.64 -4.15
N ARG A 135 7.47 1.77 -3.00
CA ARG A 135 6.96 0.65 -2.19
C ARG A 135 5.57 1.00 -1.66
N PRO A 136 4.75 0.00 -1.33
CA PRO A 136 3.40 0.25 -0.82
C PRO A 136 3.37 1.23 0.36
N LEU A 137 2.37 2.10 0.39
CA LEU A 137 2.12 3.06 1.49
C LEU A 137 0.91 2.62 2.33
N GLY A 138 1.02 2.83 3.63
CA GLY A 138 -0.02 2.51 4.60
C GLY A 138 -0.21 1.01 4.82
N HIS A 139 -1.34 0.67 5.44
CA HIS A 139 -1.71 -0.71 5.78
C HIS A 139 -2.91 -1.16 4.93
N GLN A 140 -2.87 -0.88 3.62
CA GLN A 140 -3.91 -1.39 2.73
C GLN A 140 -3.74 -2.90 2.58
N THR A 141 -4.79 -3.66 2.87
CA THR A 141 -4.76 -5.12 2.76
C THR A 141 -4.44 -5.58 1.34
N ASN A 142 -4.81 -4.77 0.34
CA ASN A 142 -4.52 -4.98 -1.07
C ASN A 142 -4.17 -3.64 -1.74
N GLU A 143 -2.88 -3.32 -1.83
CA GLU A 143 -2.39 -2.25 -2.72
C GLU A 143 -1.62 -2.90 -3.87
N VAL A 144 -2.07 -2.63 -5.10
CA VAL A 144 -1.42 -3.10 -6.33
C VAL A 144 -1.21 -1.88 -7.21
N ILE A 145 0.04 -1.56 -7.49
CA ILE A 145 0.44 -0.48 -8.40
C ILE A 145 0.86 -1.14 -9.71
N LEU A 146 0.14 -0.85 -10.79
CA LEU A 146 0.42 -1.34 -12.14
C LEU A 146 0.76 -0.17 -13.04
N ASP A 147 1.76 -0.36 -13.90
CA ASP A 147 2.12 0.62 -14.91
C ASP A 147 1.10 0.56 -16.07
N ASN A 148 0.39 1.67 -16.33
CA ASN A 148 -0.71 1.67 -17.28
C ASN A 148 -0.28 1.75 -18.75
N ASP A 149 1.02 1.86 -19.03
CA ASP A 149 1.57 1.76 -20.38
C ASP A 149 2.40 0.47 -20.63
N ASP A 150 2.65 -0.33 -19.58
CA ASP A 150 3.35 -1.60 -19.71
C ASP A 150 2.49 -2.60 -20.50
N ALA A 151 3.11 -3.22 -21.51
CA ALA A 151 2.46 -4.19 -22.39
C ALA A 151 1.92 -5.44 -21.66
N ALA A 152 2.45 -5.75 -20.48
CA ALA A 152 1.99 -6.84 -19.62
C ALA A 152 0.75 -6.48 -18.78
N VAL A 153 0.34 -5.20 -18.75
CA VAL A 153 -0.85 -4.74 -18.03
C VAL A 153 -2.06 -4.71 -18.95
N THR A 154 -3.10 -5.46 -18.55
CA THR A 154 -4.37 -5.55 -19.27
C THR A 154 -5.50 -4.98 -18.41
N PHE A 155 -6.39 -4.21 -19.04
CA PHE A 155 -7.54 -3.57 -18.39
C PHE A 155 -8.84 -4.16 -18.94
N ALA A 156 -9.73 -4.61 -18.07
CA ALA A 156 -11.08 -5.05 -18.43
C ALA A 156 -12.14 -4.19 -17.73
N GLY A 157 -13.32 -4.06 -18.37
CA GLY A 157 -14.42 -3.22 -17.87
C GLY A 157 -14.28 -1.74 -18.24
N THR A 158 -14.95 -0.87 -17.49
CA THR A 158 -14.97 0.58 -17.77
C THR A 158 -13.85 1.31 -17.04
N TRP A 159 -12.91 1.86 -17.81
CA TRP A 159 -11.81 2.68 -17.32
C TRP A 159 -11.82 4.06 -17.99
N ASN A 160 -11.44 5.08 -17.24
CA ASN A 160 -11.25 6.43 -17.74
C ASN A 160 -9.77 6.79 -17.71
N ASN A 161 -9.33 7.55 -18.71
CA ASN A 161 -7.99 8.12 -18.74
C ASN A 161 -8.01 9.47 -18.04
N SER A 162 -7.04 9.69 -17.16
CA SER A 162 -6.79 11.01 -16.59
C SER A 162 -6.27 11.99 -17.65
N SER A 163 -6.62 13.26 -17.51
CA SER A 163 -6.10 14.38 -18.32
C SER A 163 -5.17 15.30 -17.52
N GLN A 164 -4.72 14.86 -16.34
CA GLN A 164 -3.81 15.66 -15.51
C GLN A 164 -2.49 15.92 -16.22
N SER A 165 -2.03 17.16 -16.18
CA SER A 165 -0.73 17.56 -16.75
C SER A 165 0.46 17.25 -15.84
N THR A 166 0.21 16.99 -14.55
CA THR A 166 1.23 16.57 -13.59
C THR A 166 1.08 15.07 -13.36
N TYR A 167 2.04 14.30 -13.84
CA TYR A 167 2.04 12.84 -13.72
C TYR A 167 3.47 12.29 -13.78
N TRP A 168 3.62 11.02 -13.43
CA TRP A 168 4.87 10.27 -13.58
C TRP A 168 4.72 9.30 -14.76
N GLY A 169 5.62 9.41 -15.74
CA GLY A 169 5.59 8.70 -17.02
C GLY A 169 6.42 9.44 -18.07
N SER A 170 6.51 8.92 -19.29
CA SER A 170 7.16 9.63 -20.40
C SER A 170 6.25 10.73 -20.96
N PRO A 171 6.82 11.77 -21.61
CA PRO A 171 6.03 12.80 -22.28
C PRO A 171 5.10 12.20 -23.33
N GLY A 172 3.80 12.42 -23.18
CA GLY A 172 2.76 11.92 -24.10
C GLY A 172 2.02 10.67 -23.61
N ASP A 173 2.48 10.04 -22.52
CA ASP A 173 1.80 8.89 -21.93
C ASP A 173 0.48 9.28 -21.27
N VAL A 174 -0.39 8.29 -21.09
CA VAL A 174 -1.63 8.46 -20.32
C VAL A 174 -1.25 8.59 -18.83
N PRO A 175 -1.61 9.70 -18.15
CA PRO A 175 -1.17 9.97 -16.77
C PRO A 175 -1.47 8.87 -15.76
N TYR A 176 -2.71 8.39 -15.74
CA TYR A 176 -3.17 7.21 -15.03
C TYR A 176 -4.55 6.81 -15.55
N ARG A 177 -4.92 5.55 -15.32
CA ARG A 177 -6.26 5.05 -15.56
C ARG A 177 -7.01 4.93 -14.23
N PHE A 178 -8.28 5.26 -14.22
CA PHE A 178 -9.13 5.11 -13.04
C PHE A 178 -10.50 4.55 -13.39
N ALA A 179 -11.04 3.74 -12.48
CA ALA A 179 -12.41 3.24 -12.51
C ALA A 179 -13.13 3.76 -11.26
N SER A 180 -14.42 4.08 -11.40
CA SER A 180 -15.24 4.45 -10.24
C SER A 180 -15.47 3.23 -9.35
N LEU A 181 -15.43 3.45 -8.03
CA LEU A 181 -15.77 2.42 -7.07
C LEU A 181 -17.24 1.99 -7.24
N SER A 182 -17.49 0.68 -7.16
CA SER A 182 -18.81 0.05 -7.29
C SER A 182 -18.96 -1.08 -6.26
N ALA A 183 -20.21 -1.37 -5.86
CA ALA A 183 -20.54 -2.47 -4.95
C ALA A 183 -20.32 -3.87 -5.57
N THR A 184 -20.25 -3.95 -6.90
CA THR A 184 -19.87 -5.14 -7.65
C THR A 184 -18.63 -4.86 -8.49
N GLU A 185 -17.82 -5.88 -8.77
CA GLU A 185 -16.68 -5.73 -9.67
C GLU A 185 -17.14 -5.29 -11.07
N THR A 186 -16.72 -4.10 -11.48
CA THR A 186 -17.03 -3.51 -12.80
C THR A 186 -15.80 -3.30 -13.66
N ALA A 187 -14.61 -3.43 -13.09
CA ALA A 187 -13.34 -3.18 -13.74
C ALA A 187 -12.22 -3.96 -13.05
N THR A 188 -11.29 -4.50 -13.82
CA THR A 188 -10.07 -5.15 -13.33
C THR A 188 -8.84 -4.66 -14.10
N ALA A 189 -7.69 -4.68 -13.44
CA ALA A 189 -6.39 -4.49 -14.05
C ALA A 189 -5.49 -5.65 -13.64
N THR A 190 -4.83 -6.27 -14.61
CA THR A 190 -4.07 -7.52 -14.42
C THR A 190 -2.69 -7.39 -15.04
N TYR A 191 -1.65 -7.81 -14.31
CA TYR A 191 -0.29 -7.98 -14.82
C TYR A 191 -0.03 -9.47 -15.09
N THR A 192 0.46 -9.81 -16.29
CA THR A 192 0.73 -11.19 -16.72
C THR A 192 2.18 -11.42 -17.11
#